data_AF-A0A2E6HQ45-F1
#
_entry.id   AF-A0A2E6HQ45-F1
#
_cell.length_a   1.000
_cell.length_b   1.000
_cell.length_c   1.000
_cell.angle_alpha   90.00
_cell.angle_beta   90.00
_cell.angle_gamma   90.00
#
_symmetry.space_group_name_H-M   'P 1'
#
loop_
_entity.id
_entity.type
_entity.pdbx_description
1 polymer ?
#
loop_
_entity_poly.entity_id
_entity_poly.type
_entity_poly.pdbx_seq_one_letter_code
_entity_poly.pdbx_strand_id
1 'polypeptide(L)'
;MSNKIERKPHNVEWDKKKITEYWDVFGNIDPVTPWFSVKASGFILNELKSLKRKYLTSGNIKILDIGSGSGDLLERIHQELGFDCYGIDISTDRIEKSKSIHPKLKFSKGEIIDTGLDENFFDVVISTQTIEHLLNEDLESAFLEMSRVLKPGGILFLTTRFEENLNQKLKVCPDCLCIFLHSQHLQSFTCSAIDSFFTKFGLKTIINKKSLCRDSLKEFIPNCLNWLNFFVNPFFHKYMDKRSGKYLYAVGQKINE
;
A
#
# COMPACT_ATOMS: atom_id res chain seq x y z
N MET A 1 36.08 -4.62 38.00
CA MET A 1 35.26 -3.44 37.68
C MET A 1 35.01 -3.47 36.17
N SER A 2 33.81 -3.83 35.74
CA SER A 2 33.46 -3.80 34.32
C SER A 2 33.30 -2.34 33.88
N ASN A 3 34.03 -1.92 32.85
CA ASN A 3 33.81 -0.65 32.18
C ASN A 3 32.36 -0.65 31.66
N LYS A 4 31.45 0.01 32.37
CA LYS A 4 30.11 0.32 31.85
C LYS A 4 30.32 1.24 30.65
N ILE A 5 30.25 0.70 29.44
CA ILE A 5 30.10 1.49 28.23
C ILE A 5 28.79 2.27 28.40
N GLU A 6 28.90 3.60 28.50
CA GLU A 6 27.75 4.48 28.64
C GLU A 6 27.00 4.51 27.31
N ARG A 7 25.97 3.68 27.19
CA ARG A 7 25.10 3.63 26.01
C ARG A 7 24.20 4.87 26.00
N LYS A 8 24.28 5.68 24.94
CA LYS A 8 23.45 6.89 24.77
C LYS A 8 22.33 6.65 23.76
N PRO A 9 21.08 7.09 24.04
CA PRO A 9 20.00 7.05 23.05
C PRO A 9 20.35 7.86 21.80
N HIS A 10 19.95 7.37 20.63
CA HIS A 10 20.16 8.04 19.34
C HIS A 10 19.00 7.72 18.39
N ASN A 11 18.70 8.60 17.44
CA ASN A 11 17.68 8.32 16.42
C ASN A 11 18.26 7.45 15.31
N VAL A 12 17.44 6.58 14.72
CA VAL A 12 17.77 5.93 13.45
C VAL A 12 17.66 6.95 12.33
N GLU A 13 18.76 7.18 11.63
CA GLU A 13 18.77 7.90 10.35
C GLU A 13 18.42 6.93 9.24
N TRP A 14 17.27 7.12 8.60
CA TRP A 14 16.83 6.29 7.49
C TRP A 14 17.52 6.69 6.20
N ASP A 15 17.97 5.68 5.46
CA ASP A 15 18.47 5.80 4.10
C ASP A 15 17.90 4.63 3.26
N LYS A 16 18.09 4.69 1.94
CA LYS A 16 17.53 3.68 1.02
C LYS A 16 17.99 2.26 1.34
N LYS A 17 19.25 2.11 1.78
CA LYS A 17 19.83 0.82 2.13
C LYS A 17 19.13 0.25 3.37
N LYS A 18 19.03 1.02 4.46
CA LYS A 18 18.34 0.59 5.68
C LYS A 18 16.86 0.33 5.45
N ILE A 19 16.22 1.08 4.55
CA ILE A 19 14.82 0.85 4.19
C ILE A 19 14.66 -0.52 3.52
N THR A 20 15.51 -0.82 2.55
CA THR A 20 15.51 -2.11 1.84
C THR A 20 15.77 -3.27 2.81
N GLU A 21 16.84 -3.17 3.60
CA GLU A 21 17.22 -4.20 4.59
C GLU A 21 16.10 -4.44 5.62
N TYR A 22 15.42 -3.38 6.07
CA TYR A 22 14.27 -3.50 6.97
C TYR A 22 13.16 -4.36 6.36
N TRP A 23 12.78 -4.11 5.09
CA TRP A 23 11.71 -4.85 4.43
C TRP A 23 12.09 -6.27 4.04
N ASP A 24 13.35 -6.51 3.68
CA ASP A 24 13.90 -7.86 3.47
C ASP A 24 13.74 -8.69 4.77
N VAL A 25 14.19 -8.15 5.91
CA VAL A 25 14.11 -8.83 7.21
C VAL A 25 12.66 -8.97 7.67
N PHE A 26 11.88 -7.90 7.65
CA PHE A 26 10.48 -7.91 8.11
C PHE A 26 9.66 -8.91 7.29
N GLY A 27 9.93 -8.99 6.00
CA GLY A 27 9.22 -9.92 5.14
C GLY A 27 9.50 -11.39 5.36
N ASN A 28 10.69 -11.72 5.86
CA ASN A 28 11.08 -13.07 6.23
C ASN A 28 10.55 -13.48 7.62
N ILE A 29 10.45 -12.54 8.57
CA ILE A 29 10.00 -12.83 9.94
C ILE A 29 8.47 -12.97 10.04
N ASP A 30 7.72 -12.23 9.22
CA ASP A 30 6.25 -12.27 9.23
C ASP A 30 5.67 -12.83 7.92
N PRO A 31 5.85 -14.13 7.62
CA PRO A 31 5.30 -14.73 6.42
C PRO A 31 3.81 -15.09 6.54
N VAL A 32 3.21 -14.96 7.73
CA VAL A 32 1.88 -15.53 8.06
C VAL A 32 0.83 -14.45 8.32
N THR A 33 1.20 -13.23 8.73
CA THR A 33 0.21 -12.16 8.92
C THR A 33 -0.35 -11.73 7.56
N PRO A 34 -1.67 -11.79 7.34
CA PRO A 34 -2.28 -11.24 6.13
C PRO A 34 -1.95 -9.74 6.08
N TRP A 35 -1.17 -9.35 5.08
CA TRP A 35 -0.81 -7.96 4.81
C TRP A 35 -2.07 -7.11 4.65
N PHE A 36 -1.93 -5.78 4.75
CA PHE A 36 -3.06 -4.88 4.51
C PHE A 36 -3.74 -5.19 3.17
N SER A 37 -2.96 -5.47 2.14
CA SER A 37 -3.43 -5.84 0.81
C SER A 37 -4.37 -7.06 0.84
N VAL A 38 -4.07 -8.10 1.63
CA VAL A 38 -4.95 -9.27 1.80
C VAL A 38 -6.21 -8.90 2.57
N LYS A 39 -6.10 -8.14 3.67
CA LYS A 39 -7.27 -7.75 4.48
C LYS A 39 -8.22 -6.83 3.72
N ALA A 40 -7.68 -5.87 2.97
CA ALA A 40 -8.42 -4.86 2.22
C ALA A 40 -8.77 -5.30 0.78
N SER A 41 -8.33 -6.49 0.35
CA SER A 41 -8.49 -6.93 -1.05
C SER A 41 -9.94 -6.97 -1.51
N GLY A 42 -10.91 -7.33 -0.65
CA GLY A 42 -12.34 -7.28 -1.00
C GLY A 42 -12.81 -5.87 -1.36
N PHE A 43 -12.39 -4.86 -0.58
CA PHE A 43 -12.64 -3.45 -0.88
C PHE A 43 -11.96 -3.02 -2.18
N ILE A 44 -10.66 -3.30 -2.32
CA ILE A 44 -9.87 -2.92 -3.51
C ILE A 44 -10.47 -3.52 -4.78
N LEU A 45 -10.84 -4.81 -4.76
CA LEU A 45 -11.47 -5.48 -5.90
C LEU A 45 -12.81 -4.85 -6.27
N ASN A 46 -13.63 -4.48 -5.29
CA ASN A 46 -14.92 -3.84 -5.56
C ASN A 46 -14.75 -2.45 -6.19
N GLU A 47 -13.79 -1.67 -5.72
CA GLU A 47 -13.43 -0.38 -6.31
C GLU A 47 -12.86 -0.57 -7.72
N LEU A 48 -11.92 -1.49 -7.92
CA LEU A 48 -11.38 -1.82 -9.24
C LEU A 48 -12.47 -2.29 -10.22
N LYS A 49 -13.45 -3.10 -9.77
CA LYS A 49 -14.63 -3.48 -10.57
C LYS A 49 -15.44 -2.25 -10.98
N SER A 50 -15.61 -1.29 -10.08
CA SER A 50 -16.32 -0.02 -10.35
C SER A 50 -15.57 0.86 -11.34
N LEU A 51 -14.26 1.01 -11.14
CA LEU A 51 -13.37 1.81 -12.00
C LEU A 51 -13.27 1.21 -13.40
N LYS A 52 -13.12 -0.12 -13.50
CA LYS A 52 -13.12 -0.86 -14.78
C LYS A 52 -14.35 -0.54 -15.62
N ARG A 53 -15.55 -0.51 -15.01
CA ARG A 53 -16.79 -0.22 -15.73
C ARG A 53 -16.92 1.24 -16.19
N LYS A 54 -16.28 2.18 -15.50
CA LYS A 54 -16.48 3.63 -15.70
C LYS A 54 -15.39 4.30 -16.52
N TYR A 55 -14.14 3.88 -16.36
CA TYR A 55 -12.99 4.64 -16.83
C TYR A 55 -12.04 3.84 -17.72
N LEU A 56 -12.03 2.51 -17.61
CA LEU A 56 -11.10 1.68 -18.37
C LEU A 56 -11.73 1.20 -19.68
N THR A 57 -10.91 1.14 -20.73
CA THR A 57 -11.33 0.70 -22.06
C THR A 57 -11.51 -0.82 -22.12
N SER A 58 -12.28 -1.28 -23.10
CA SER A 58 -12.46 -2.72 -23.37
C SER A 58 -11.15 -3.35 -23.84
N GLY A 59 -10.73 -4.46 -23.24
CA GLY A 59 -9.53 -5.17 -23.63
C GLY A 59 -8.84 -5.86 -22.45
N ASN A 60 -7.62 -6.35 -22.69
CA ASN A 60 -6.78 -6.91 -21.65
C ASN A 60 -6.11 -5.78 -20.84
N ILE A 61 -6.71 -5.46 -19.69
CA ILE A 61 -6.26 -4.42 -18.77
C ILE A 61 -4.94 -4.83 -18.12
N LYS A 62 -3.93 -3.95 -18.18
CA LYS A 62 -2.65 -4.11 -17.49
C LYS A 62 -2.66 -3.35 -16.19
N ILE A 63 -2.33 -4.03 -15.09
CA ILE A 63 -2.25 -3.47 -13.75
C ILE A 63 -0.85 -3.66 -13.18
N LEU A 64 -0.30 -2.59 -12.60
CA LEU A 64 0.93 -2.62 -11.83
C LEU A 64 0.62 -2.40 -10.35
N ASP A 65 1.13 -3.24 -9.46
CA ASP A 65 1.19 -2.99 -8.02
C ASP A 65 2.63 -2.62 -7.62
N ILE A 66 2.84 -1.40 -7.12
CA ILE A 66 4.14 -0.93 -6.64
C ILE A 66 4.18 -1.02 -5.13
N GLY A 67 5.12 -1.82 -4.61
CA GLY A 67 5.11 -2.30 -3.23
C GLY A 67 4.25 -3.56 -3.09
N SER A 68 4.30 -4.45 -4.09
CA SER A 68 3.41 -5.61 -4.24
C SER A 68 3.58 -6.69 -3.14
N GLY A 69 4.67 -6.66 -2.38
CA GLY A 69 4.95 -7.63 -1.33
C GLY A 69 4.95 -9.07 -1.87
N SER A 70 4.12 -9.92 -1.30
CA SER A 70 3.94 -11.33 -1.71
C SER A 70 3.09 -11.51 -2.98
N GLY A 71 2.46 -10.47 -3.50
CA GLY A 71 1.66 -10.55 -4.73
C GLY A 71 0.24 -11.12 -4.56
N ASP A 72 -0.22 -11.40 -3.33
CA ASP A 72 -1.54 -11.99 -3.06
C ASP A 72 -2.70 -11.15 -3.62
N LEU A 73 -2.59 -9.82 -3.54
CA LEU A 73 -3.61 -8.91 -4.10
C LEU A 73 -3.66 -9.02 -5.63
N LEU A 74 -2.50 -9.08 -6.29
CA LEU A 74 -2.41 -9.27 -7.74
C LEU A 74 -2.99 -10.62 -8.16
N GLU A 75 -2.76 -11.69 -7.40
CA GLU A 75 -3.37 -13.00 -7.67
C GLU A 75 -4.90 -12.92 -7.62
N ARG A 76 -5.46 -12.28 -6.58
CA ARG A 76 -6.91 -12.09 -6.51
C ARG A 76 -7.45 -11.25 -7.66
N ILE A 77 -6.75 -10.18 -8.02
CA ILE A 77 -7.11 -9.32 -9.16
C ILE A 77 -7.10 -10.12 -10.46
N HIS A 78 -6.06 -10.93 -10.68
CA HIS A 78 -5.95 -11.80 -11.84
C HIS A 78 -7.11 -12.79 -11.91
N GLN A 79 -7.38 -13.51 -10.83
CA GLN A 79 -8.44 -14.52 -10.76
C GLN A 79 -9.84 -13.94 -10.94
N GLU A 80 -10.14 -12.79 -10.31
CA GLU A 80 -11.49 -12.23 -10.30
C GLU A 80 -11.78 -11.23 -11.44
N LEU A 81 -10.78 -10.51 -11.93
CA LEU A 81 -10.95 -9.45 -12.93
C LEU A 81 -10.34 -9.77 -14.29
N GLY A 82 -9.49 -10.80 -14.36
CA GLY A 82 -8.80 -11.22 -15.58
C GLY A 82 -7.77 -10.21 -16.07
N PHE A 83 -7.16 -9.42 -15.17
CA PHE A 83 -6.14 -8.44 -15.56
C PHE A 83 -4.78 -9.10 -15.78
N ASP A 84 -3.98 -8.51 -16.67
CA ASP A 84 -2.56 -8.80 -16.83
C ASP A 84 -1.76 -8.08 -15.74
N CYS A 85 -1.27 -8.86 -14.77
CA CYS A 85 -0.80 -8.34 -13.48
C CYS A 85 0.72 -8.30 -13.40
N TYR A 86 1.23 -7.15 -12.98
CA TYR A 86 2.64 -6.85 -12.79
C TYR A 86 2.85 -6.38 -11.36
N GLY A 87 3.89 -6.86 -10.69
CA GLY A 87 4.28 -6.45 -9.35
C GLY A 87 5.72 -5.97 -9.30
N ILE A 88 5.93 -4.83 -8.64
CA ILE A 88 7.25 -4.33 -8.26
C ILE A 88 7.36 -4.29 -6.75
N ASP A 89 8.54 -4.65 -6.26
CA ASP A 89 8.92 -4.52 -4.86
C ASP A 89 10.44 -4.28 -4.76
N ILE A 90 10.85 -3.55 -3.71
CA ILE A 90 12.26 -3.25 -3.45
C ILE A 90 13.02 -4.47 -2.94
N SER A 91 12.30 -5.41 -2.30
CA SER A 91 12.87 -6.61 -1.69
C SER A 91 13.09 -7.72 -2.72
N THR A 92 14.34 -8.19 -2.79
CA THR A 92 14.70 -9.29 -3.72
C THR A 92 14.02 -10.59 -3.30
N ASP A 93 14.09 -10.92 -2.00
CA ASP A 93 13.49 -12.12 -1.41
C ASP A 93 11.98 -12.18 -1.66
N ARG A 94 11.30 -11.02 -1.59
CA ARG A 94 9.86 -10.92 -1.91
C ARG A 94 9.60 -11.26 -3.36
N ILE A 95 10.34 -10.66 -4.29
CA ILE A 95 10.13 -10.91 -5.72
C ILE A 95 10.36 -12.38 -6.07
N GLU A 96 11.40 -13.01 -5.54
CA GLU A 96 11.67 -14.43 -5.76
C GLU A 96 10.54 -15.31 -5.22
N LYS A 97 10.07 -15.02 -4.00
CA LYS A 97 8.94 -15.72 -3.39
C LYS A 97 7.65 -15.54 -4.19
N SER A 98 7.33 -14.31 -4.61
CA SER A 98 6.14 -13.99 -5.39
C SER A 98 6.15 -14.71 -6.73
N LYS A 99 7.30 -14.78 -7.42
CA LYS A 99 7.46 -15.58 -8.66
C LYS A 99 7.21 -17.07 -8.42
N SER A 100 7.67 -17.62 -7.29
CA SER A 100 7.48 -19.03 -6.95
C SER A 100 6.02 -19.35 -6.61
N ILE A 101 5.32 -18.47 -5.90
CA ILE A 101 3.93 -18.69 -5.45
C ILE A 101 2.94 -18.40 -6.60
N HIS A 102 3.23 -17.41 -7.41
CA HIS A 102 2.33 -16.89 -8.45
C HIS A 102 3.00 -16.94 -9.84
N PRO A 103 3.29 -18.13 -10.39
CA PRO A 103 4.08 -18.28 -11.63
C PRO A 103 3.38 -17.75 -12.89
N LYS A 104 2.09 -17.39 -12.81
CA LYS A 104 1.32 -16.81 -13.91
C LYS A 104 1.39 -15.28 -13.97
N LEU A 105 1.87 -14.63 -12.91
CA LEU A 105 1.98 -13.17 -12.81
C LEU A 105 3.42 -12.74 -13.08
N LYS A 106 3.62 -11.45 -13.34
CA LYS A 106 4.94 -10.89 -13.67
C LYS A 106 5.45 -10.09 -12.49
N PHE A 107 6.66 -10.39 -12.02
CA PHE A 107 7.29 -9.66 -10.93
C PHE A 107 8.69 -9.22 -11.30
N SER A 108 9.05 -8.00 -10.92
CA SER A 108 10.39 -7.45 -11.08
C SER A 108 10.81 -6.69 -9.83
N LYS A 109 12.10 -6.76 -9.50
CA LYS A 109 12.68 -5.88 -8.48
C LYS A 109 12.75 -4.47 -9.06
N GLY A 110 12.39 -3.47 -8.26
CA GLY A 110 12.47 -2.07 -8.66
C GLY A 110 12.13 -1.14 -7.50
N GLU A 111 12.47 0.13 -7.64
CA GLU A 111 12.10 1.18 -6.69
C GLU A 111 10.89 1.95 -7.22
N ILE A 112 10.05 2.48 -6.33
CA ILE A 112 8.89 3.27 -6.74
C ILE A 112 9.27 4.58 -7.44
N ILE A 113 10.50 5.07 -7.23
CA ILE A 113 11.02 6.29 -7.86
C ILE A 113 11.58 6.06 -9.26
N ASP A 114 11.91 4.81 -9.59
CA ASP A 114 12.42 4.37 -10.89
C ASP A 114 12.13 2.87 -11.02
N THR A 115 11.04 2.56 -11.71
CA THR A 115 10.57 1.19 -11.88
C THR A 115 11.34 0.43 -12.96
N GLY A 116 12.07 1.15 -13.83
CA GLY A 116 12.63 0.59 -15.06
C GLY A 116 11.59 0.10 -16.07
N LEU A 117 10.30 0.44 -15.90
CA LEU A 117 9.22 0.02 -16.78
C LEU A 117 8.95 1.05 -17.89
N ASP A 118 8.33 0.59 -18.98
CA ASP A 118 7.94 1.44 -20.10
C ASP A 118 6.95 2.53 -19.66
N GLU A 119 7.10 3.72 -20.25
CA GLU A 119 6.13 4.80 -20.07
C GLU A 119 4.79 4.43 -20.73
N ASN A 120 3.69 4.98 -20.22
CA ASN A 120 2.36 4.82 -20.81
C ASN A 120 1.97 3.35 -21.08
N PHE A 121 2.35 2.43 -20.19
CA PHE A 121 2.16 1.01 -20.40
C PHE A 121 0.98 0.42 -19.61
N PHE A 122 0.67 0.97 -18.43
CA PHE A 122 -0.36 0.45 -17.55
C PHE A 122 -1.68 1.21 -17.66
N ASP A 123 -2.78 0.46 -17.64
CA ASP A 123 -4.12 1.02 -17.54
C ASP A 123 -4.46 1.39 -16.09
N VAL A 124 -3.88 0.66 -15.14
CA VAL A 124 -4.03 0.89 -13.70
C VAL A 124 -2.68 0.73 -13.01
N VAL A 125 -2.34 1.67 -12.13
CA VAL A 125 -1.27 1.55 -11.14
C VAL A 125 -1.93 1.56 -9.78
N ILE A 126 -1.56 0.62 -8.93
CA ILE A 126 -1.96 0.57 -7.53
C ILE A 126 -0.73 0.65 -6.66
N SER A 127 -0.85 1.34 -5.53
CA SER A 127 0.17 1.31 -4.48
C SER A 127 -0.52 1.41 -3.12
N THR A 128 -0.31 0.39 -2.29
CA THR A 128 -1.11 0.19 -1.08
C THR A 128 -0.25 0.09 0.16
N GLN A 129 -0.43 1.05 1.07
CA GLN A 129 0.40 1.20 2.28
C GLN A 129 1.90 1.18 1.94
N THR A 130 2.30 2.02 0.98
CA THR A 130 3.68 2.05 0.46
C THR A 130 4.31 3.43 0.62
N ILE A 131 3.60 4.49 0.23
CA ILE A 131 4.17 5.84 0.15
C ILE A 131 4.58 6.42 1.53
N GLU A 132 4.00 5.93 2.62
CA GLU A 132 4.37 6.30 4.00
C GLU A 132 5.78 5.83 4.42
N HIS A 133 6.36 4.89 3.67
CA HIS A 133 7.67 4.30 3.93
C HIS A 133 8.81 5.03 3.22
N LEU A 134 8.49 5.94 2.31
CA LEU A 134 9.46 6.65 1.50
C LEU A 134 10.13 7.76 2.31
N LEU A 135 11.36 8.10 1.89
CA LEU A 135 11.99 9.34 2.31
C LEU A 135 11.23 10.54 1.73
N ASN A 136 11.28 11.68 2.41
CA ASN A 136 10.54 12.87 1.97
C ASN A 136 11.01 13.36 0.60
N GLU A 137 12.32 13.30 0.34
CA GLU A 137 12.95 13.63 -0.94
C GLU A 137 12.55 12.70 -2.10
N ASP A 138 12.09 11.48 -1.82
CA ASP A 138 11.73 10.50 -2.84
C ASP A 138 10.25 10.57 -3.25
N LEU A 139 9.40 11.29 -2.49
CA LEU A 139 7.96 11.35 -2.76
C LEU A 139 7.64 11.94 -4.14
N GLU A 140 8.29 13.03 -4.51
CA GLU A 140 8.02 13.68 -5.81
C GLU A 140 8.36 12.74 -6.97
N SER A 141 9.52 12.10 -6.91
CA SER A 141 9.94 11.10 -7.90
C SER A 141 9.00 9.91 -7.95
N ALA A 142 8.49 9.44 -6.80
CA ALA A 142 7.52 8.35 -6.74
C ALA A 142 6.20 8.68 -7.45
N PHE A 143 5.62 9.87 -7.21
CA PHE A 143 4.39 10.28 -7.89
C PHE A 143 4.61 10.57 -9.39
N LEU A 144 5.76 11.14 -9.74
CA LEU A 144 6.15 11.31 -11.14
C LEU A 144 6.23 9.97 -11.85
N GLU A 145 6.89 8.98 -11.25
CA GLU A 145 7.08 7.66 -11.83
C GLU A 145 5.76 6.88 -11.97
N MET A 146 4.91 6.90 -10.93
CA MET A 146 3.56 6.34 -11.00
C MET A 146 2.73 6.95 -12.13
N SER A 147 2.86 8.26 -12.35
CA SER A 147 2.19 8.95 -13.47
C SER A 147 2.82 8.61 -14.82
N ARG A 148 4.16 8.49 -14.90
CA ARG A 148 4.89 8.19 -16.14
C ARG A 148 4.49 6.83 -16.72
N VAL A 149 4.43 5.79 -15.89
CA VAL A 149 4.11 4.42 -16.34
C VAL A 149 2.62 4.24 -16.68
N LEU A 150 1.75 5.13 -16.20
CA LEU A 150 0.33 5.14 -16.57
C LEU A 150 0.12 5.63 -17.99
N LYS A 151 -0.75 4.94 -18.74
CA LYS A 151 -1.31 5.45 -20.00
C LYS A 151 -2.06 6.76 -19.78
N PRO A 152 -2.17 7.63 -20.80
CA PRO A 152 -3.17 8.69 -20.83
C PRO A 152 -4.57 8.11 -20.52
N GLY A 153 -5.28 8.70 -19.57
CA GLY A 153 -6.58 8.22 -19.11
C GLY A 153 -6.54 7.05 -18.12
N GLY A 154 -5.34 6.51 -17.84
CA GLY A 154 -5.11 5.45 -16.87
C GLY A 154 -5.34 5.89 -15.42
N ILE A 155 -5.48 4.93 -14.52
CA ILE A 155 -5.91 5.15 -13.14
C ILE A 155 -4.79 4.86 -12.15
N LEU A 156 -4.49 5.82 -11.27
CA LEU A 156 -3.71 5.61 -10.06
C LEU A 156 -4.64 5.36 -8.87
N PHE A 157 -4.54 4.21 -8.22
CA PHE A 157 -5.23 3.87 -6.98
C PHE A 157 -4.23 3.83 -5.82
N LEU A 158 -4.46 4.64 -4.79
CA LEU A 158 -3.56 4.74 -3.65
C LEU A 158 -4.29 4.51 -2.34
N THR A 159 -3.63 3.82 -1.43
CA THR A 159 -3.99 3.85 -0.01
C THR A 159 -2.77 4.10 0.85
N THR A 160 -2.93 4.90 1.91
CA THR A 160 -1.87 5.20 2.88
C THR A 160 -2.47 5.51 4.25
N ARG A 161 -1.65 5.92 5.21
CA ARG A 161 -2.05 6.36 6.55
C ARG A 161 -2.59 7.78 6.52
N PHE A 162 -3.77 7.98 7.11
CA PHE A 162 -4.38 9.30 7.25
C PHE A 162 -4.02 9.91 8.60
N GLU A 163 -3.37 11.08 8.57
CA GLU A 163 -3.03 11.89 9.76
C GLU A 163 -2.49 11.07 10.93
N GLU A 164 -1.53 10.20 10.66
CA GLU A 164 -0.90 9.39 11.66
C GLU A 164 0.02 10.21 12.57
N ASN A 165 -0.17 10.04 13.88
CA ASN A 165 0.74 10.61 14.87
C ASN A 165 2.00 9.75 14.99
N LEU A 166 3.07 10.15 14.29
CA LEU A 166 4.36 9.45 14.27
C LEU A 166 5.03 9.38 15.65
N ASN A 167 4.84 10.38 16.52
CA ASN A 167 5.42 10.37 17.88
C ASN A 167 4.88 9.20 18.72
N GLN A 168 3.64 8.77 18.48
CA GLN A 168 3.07 7.60 19.16
C GLN A 168 3.61 6.26 18.62
N LYS A 169 4.39 6.27 17.55
CA LYS A 169 5.00 5.10 16.91
C LYS A 169 6.47 4.89 17.25
N LEU A 170 7.07 5.81 18.01
CA LEU A 170 8.46 5.66 18.43
C LEU A 170 8.64 4.41 19.31
N LYS A 171 9.71 3.68 19.03
CA LYS A 171 10.19 2.50 19.77
C LYS A 171 11.66 2.70 20.11
N VAL A 172 12.10 2.03 21.17
CA VAL A 172 13.49 2.03 21.61
C VAL A 172 14.02 0.60 21.56
N CYS A 173 15.16 0.39 20.90
CA CYS A 173 15.85 -0.89 20.91
C CYS A 173 16.53 -1.13 22.27
N PRO A 174 16.28 -2.25 22.97
CA PRO A 174 16.91 -2.53 24.26
C PRO A 174 18.42 -2.80 24.15
N ASP A 175 18.93 -3.16 22.96
CA ASP A 175 20.32 -3.59 22.74
C ASP A 175 21.27 -2.47 22.30
N CYS A 176 20.79 -1.46 21.58
CA CYS A 176 21.60 -0.29 21.20
C CYS A 176 21.05 1.07 21.65
N LEU A 177 19.84 1.12 22.23
CA LEU A 177 19.11 2.37 22.57
C LEU A 177 18.76 3.24 21.35
N CYS A 178 18.73 2.69 20.13
CA CYS A 178 18.24 3.44 19.00
C CYS A 178 16.73 3.70 19.14
N ILE A 179 16.31 4.90 18.77
CA ILE A 179 14.91 5.35 18.72
C ILE A 179 14.49 5.34 17.26
N PHE A 180 13.40 4.64 16.94
CA PHE A 180 12.92 4.49 15.57
C PHE A 180 11.41 4.42 15.47
N LEU A 181 10.88 4.71 14.29
CA LEU A 181 9.45 4.63 14.00
C LEU A 181 9.05 3.18 13.72
N HIS A 182 8.13 2.64 14.53
CA HIS A 182 7.55 1.31 14.31
C HIS A 182 6.89 1.24 12.93
N SER A 183 7.03 0.08 12.27
CA SER A 183 6.55 -0.17 10.91
C SER A 183 7.18 0.71 9.83
N GLN A 184 8.24 1.48 10.16
CA GLN A 184 8.92 2.38 9.22
C GLN A 184 7.96 3.36 8.54
N HIS A 185 6.99 3.91 9.27
CA HIS A 185 6.17 5.01 8.72
C HIS A 185 6.96 6.29 8.94
N LEU A 186 7.59 6.80 7.90
CA LEU A 186 8.40 8.02 7.96
C LEU A 186 7.55 9.27 7.78
N GLN A 187 6.35 9.10 7.23
CA GLN A 187 5.50 10.20 6.81
C GLN A 187 4.03 9.90 7.08
N SER A 188 3.20 10.95 7.04
CA SER A 188 1.76 10.87 7.16
C SER A 188 1.12 11.80 6.15
N PHE A 189 -0.05 11.43 5.61
CA PHE A 189 -0.71 12.18 4.55
C PHE A 189 -2.08 12.70 4.97
N THR A 190 -2.44 13.83 4.37
CA THR A 190 -3.79 14.41 4.37
C THR A 190 -4.40 14.27 2.96
N CYS A 191 -5.71 14.46 2.84
CA CYS A 191 -6.34 14.54 1.52
C CYS A 191 -5.76 15.68 0.67
N SER A 192 -5.54 16.86 1.26
CA SER A 192 -5.00 18.02 0.55
C SER A 192 -3.58 17.78 0.02
N ALA A 193 -2.74 17.06 0.76
CA ALA A 193 -1.40 16.69 0.31
C ALA A 193 -1.48 15.79 -0.94
N ILE A 194 -2.34 14.77 -0.90
CA ILE A 194 -2.52 13.85 -2.03
C ILE A 194 -3.09 14.56 -3.26
N ASP A 195 -4.08 15.47 -3.10
CA ASP A 195 -4.60 16.27 -4.22
C ASP A 195 -3.52 17.18 -4.83
N SER A 196 -2.62 17.71 -4.00
CA SER A 196 -1.50 18.53 -4.46
C SER A 196 -0.52 17.71 -5.30
N PHE A 197 -0.18 16.50 -4.85
CA PHE A 197 0.65 15.56 -5.62
C PHE A 197 -0.03 15.17 -6.94
N PHE A 198 -1.32 14.83 -6.91
CA PHE A 198 -2.08 14.48 -8.12
C PHE A 198 -2.06 15.62 -9.13
N THR A 199 -2.41 16.83 -8.70
CA THR A 199 -2.41 18.01 -9.56
C THR A 199 -1.02 18.29 -10.15
N LYS A 200 0.02 18.24 -9.31
CA LYS A 200 1.41 18.50 -9.73
C LYS A 200 1.89 17.51 -10.80
N PHE A 201 1.45 16.25 -10.74
CA PHE A 201 1.92 15.17 -11.62
C PHE A 201 0.88 14.72 -12.66
N GLY A 202 -0.02 15.62 -13.06
CA GLY A 202 -0.90 15.40 -14.22
C GLY A 202 -2.03 14.40 -13.96
N LEU A 203 -2.43 14.22 -12.71
CA LEU A 203 -3.53 13.35 -12.30
C LEU A 203 -4.73 14.21 -11.86
N LYS A 204 -5.89 13.96 -12.48
CA LYS A 204 -7.17 14.51 -12.03
C LYS A 204 -7.74 13.64 -10.92
N THR A 205 -7.99 14.20 -9.74
CA THR A 205 -8.66 13.49 -8.64
C THR A 205 -10.06 13.03 -9.04
N ILE A 206 -10.33 11.72 -8.94
CA ILE A 206 -11.68 11.12 -9.04
C ILE A 206 -12.25 10.91 -7.64
N ILE A 207 -11.46 10.33 -6.74
CA ILE A 207 -11.81 10.07 -5.34
C ILE A 207 -10.63 10.51 -4.48
N ASN A 208 -10.88 11.21 -3.39
CA ASN A 208 -9.92 11.39 -2.33
C ASN A 208 -10.67 11.55 -1.02
N LYS A 209 -10.58 10.53 -0.16
CA LYS A 209 -11.31 10.51 1.09
C LYS A 209 -10.57 9.75 2.17
N LYS A 210 -10.80 10.20 3.40
CA LYS A 210 -10.55 9.40 4.60
C LYS A 210 -11.30 8.08 4.47
N SER A 211 -10.55 6.99 4.40
CA SER A 211 -11.11 5.65 4.33
C SER A 211 -11.49 5.19 5.73
N LEU A 212 -12.80 5.03 5.94
CA LEU A 212 -13.31 4.09 6.91
C LEU A 212 -13.04 2.72 6.30
N CYS A 213 -11.85 2.15 6.50
CA CYS A 213 -11.61 0.75 6.17
C CYS A 213 -12.52 -0.07 7.10
N ARG A 214 -13.76 -0.22 6.66
CA ARG A 214 -14.82 -1.01 7.24
C ARG A 214 -14.58 -2.36 6.58
N ASP A 215 -13.70 -3.16 7.16
CA ASP A 215 -13.63 -4.56 6.79
C ASP A 215 -15.06 -5.09 6.92
N SER A 216 -15.57 -5.54 5.79
CA SER A 216 -16.89 -6.09 5.62
C SER A 216 -17.08 -7.25 6.58
N LEU A 217 -17.83 -7.02 7.65
CA LEU A 217 -18.55 -8.06 8.40
C LEU A 217 -19.42 -8.96 7.50
N LYS A 218 -19.60 -8.62 6.22
CA LYS A 218 -20.28 -9.45 5.23
C LYS A 218 -19.47 -10.63 4.70
N GLU A 219 -18.14 -10.67 4.87
CA GLU A 219 -17.32 -11.79 4.35
C GLU A 219 -17.14 -12.93 5.37
N PHE A 220 -17.43 -12.72 6.66
CA PHE A 220 -17.27 -13.74 7.71
C PHE A 220 -18.57 -14.39 8.20
N ILE A 221 -19.73 -13.92 7.75
CA ILE A 221 -21.04 -14.47 8.14
C ILE A 221 -21.68 -15.05 6.88
N PRO A 222 -21.78 -16.38 6.73
CA PRO A 222 -22.50 -16.95 5.59
C PRO A 222 -23.92 -16.40 5.55
N ASN A 223 -24.43 -16.12 4.34
CA ASN A 223 -25.70 -15.43 4.10
C ASN A 223 -26.91 -15.99 4.90
N CYS A 224 -26.82 -17.23 5.40
CA CYS A 224 -27.81 -17.89 6.25
C CYS A 224 -27.84 -17.38 7.71
N LEU A 225 -26.88 -16.59 8.18
CA LEU A 225 -26.76 -16.16 9.59
C LEU A 225 -26.99 -14.66 9.82
N ASN A 226 -27.52 -13.93 8.83
CA ASN A 226 -27.78 -12.49 8.91
C ASN A 226 -28.63 -12.04 10.12
N TRP A 227 -29.45 -12.92 10.70
CA TRP A 227 -30.29 -12.63 11.87
C TRP A 227 -29.50 -12.44 13.18
N LEU A 228 -28.26 -12.94 13.27
CA LEU A 228 -27.42 -12.84 14.48
C LEU A 228 -26.84 -11.43 14.66
N ASN A 229 -26.82 -10.60 13.62
CA ASN A 229 -26.38 -9.20 13.68
C ASN A 229 -27.15 -8.36 14.71
N PHE A 230 -28.35 -8.78 15.11
CA PHE A 230 -29.16 -8.05 16.09
C PHE A 230 -28.64 -8.15 17.53
N PHE A 231 -27.95 -9.24 17.89
CA PHE A 231 -27.62 -9.55 19.30
C PHE A 231 -26.18 -9.23 19.72
N VAL A 232 -25.24 -9.05 18.78
CA VAL A 232 -23.79 -8.84 19.10
C VAL A 232 -23.39 -7.35 19.21
N ASN A 233 -24.35 -6.44 19.02
CA ASN A 233 -24.10 -5.09 18.51
C ASN A 233 -23.42 -4.08 19.48
N PRO A 234 -23.78 -3.96 20.78
CA PRO A 234 -23.31 -2.81 21.59
C PRO A 234 -21.83 -2.86 22.00
N PHE A 235 -21.30 -4.04 22.36
CA PHE A 235 -19.91 -4.20 22.78
C PHE A 235 -18.93 -4.27 21.59
N PHE A 236 -19.38 -4.77 20.44
CA PHE A 236 -18.58 -4.84 19.21
C PHE A 236 -18.36 -3.47 18.56
N HIS A 237 -19.38 -2.59 18.54
CA HIS A 237 -19.22 -1.23 17.98
C HIS A 237 -18.11 -0.44 18.66
N LYS A 238 -17.95 -0.56 19.98
CA LYS A 238 -16.91 0.13 20.75
C LYS A 238 -15.48 -0.35 20.43
N TYR A 239 -15.32 -1.58 19.94
CA TYR A 239 -14.02 -2.12 19.50
C TYR A 239 -13.75 -1.80 18.02
N MET A 240 -14.79 -1.79 17.20
CA MET A 240 -14.74 -1.43 15.77
C MET A 240 -14.43 0.05 15.50
N ASP A 241 -14.82 0.94 16.40
CA ASP A 241 -14.62 2.39 16.26
C ASP A 241 -13.15 2.85 16.44
N LYS A 242 -12.24 1.96 16.87
CA LYS A 242 -10.82 2.31 17.08
C LYS A 242 -9.97 2.34 15.81
N ARG A 243 -10.48 1.85 14.67
CA ARG A 243 -9.71 1.74 13.40
C ARG A 243 -10.35 2.46 12.21
N SER A 244 -11.62 2.85 12.32
CA SER A 244 -12.29 3.75 11.39
C SER A 244 -11.49 5.04 11.23
N GLY A 245 -11.12 5.39 10.00
CA GLY A 245 -10.54 6.70 9.70
C GLY A 245 -9.03 6.83 9.92
N LYS A 246 -8.30 5.72 9.98
CA LYS A 246 -6.83 5.75 10.05
C LYS A 246 -6.14 5.64 8.69
N TYR A 247 -6.91 5.45 7.62
CA TYR A 247 -6.40 5.26 6.27
C TYR A 247 -6.95 6.34 5.35
N LEU A 248 -6.19 6.66 4.31
CA LEU A 248 -6.57 7.49 3.19
C LEU A 248 -6.74 6.59 1.97
N TYR A 249 -7.78 6.85 1.17
CA TYR A 249 -8.00 6.22 -0.12
C TYR A 249 -8.16 7.30 -1.19
N ALA A 250 -7.34 7.25 -2.23
CA ALA A 250 -7.38 8.18 -3.33
C ALA A 250 -7.29 7.47 -4.69
N VAL A 251 -7.98 8.04 -5.68
CA VAL A 251 -7.97 7.63 -7.08
C VAL A 251 -7.75 8.86 -7.94
N GLY A 252 -6.66 8.86 -8.70
CA GLY A 252 -6.35 9.86 -9.71
C GLY A 252 -6.45 9.25 -11.11
N GLN A 253 -6.86 10.04 -12.09
CA GLN A 253 -6.83 9.67 -13.50
C GLN A 253 -5.80 10.52 -14.24
N LYS A 254 -4.88 9.89 -14.97
CA LYS A 254 -3.91 10.61 -15.79
C LYS A 254 -4.65 11.40 -16.86
N ILE A 255 -4.35 12.69 -16.96
CA ILE A 255 -4.96 13.56 -17.96
C ILE A 255 -4.49 13.10 -19.35
N ASN A 256 -5.41 13.11 -20.32
CA ASN A 256 -5.06 12.86 -21.71
C ASN A 256 -4.31 14.10 -22.23
N GLU A 257 -3.02 13.95 -22.52
CA GLU A 257 -2.26 14.94 -23.29
C GLU A 257 -2.74 14.99 -24.74
#